data_AF-A0AAU9UZW9-F1
#
_entry.id   AF-A0AAU9UZW9-F1
#
_cell.length_a   1.000
_cell.length_b   1.000
_cell.length_c   1.000
_cell.angle_alpha   90.00
_cell.angle_beta   90.00
_cell.angle_gamma   90.00
#
_symmetry.space_group_name_H-M   'P 1'
#
loop_
_entity.id
_entity.type
_entity.pdbx_description
1 polymer ?
#
loop_
_entity_poly.entity_id
_entity_poly.type
_entity_poly.pdbx_seq_one_letter_code
_entity_poly.pdbx_strand_id
1 'polypeptide(L)'
;MCAFLVLTYPHFLYADFTYRNGIIGVSPSEENHRIFVDLEPNTGTIVRGMKKAQFNIFMRPVTSIPATQNLRTTLTPIVWVEEGMELPDQYVDMLQTRLVNRLNLLDILLPVAIAVCCLVAVVGIIILIWTVYRRKKDNSNKSK
;
A
#
# COMPACT_ATOMS: atom_id res chain seq x y z
N MET A 1 31.10 -30.30 -5.20
CA MET A 1 30.87 -28.93 -5.71
C MET A 1 29.45 -28.55 -5.31
N CYS A 2 29.28 -27.52 -4.48
CA CYS A 2 27.95 -27.02 -4.11
C CYS A 2 27.21 -26.60 -5.38
N ALA A 3 26.00 -27.10 -5.59
CA ALA A 3 25.13 -26.61 -6.66
C ALA A 3 24.78 -25.15 -6.34
N PHE A 4 25.28 -24.22 -7.14
CA PHE A 4 24.95 -22.80 -7.01
C PHE A 4 23.54 -22.59 -7.55
N LEU A 5 22.58 -22.55 -6.63
CA LEU A 5 21.20 -22.20 -6.91
C LEU A 5 21.06 -20.68 -6.96
N VAL A 6 20.49 -20.17 -8.04
CA VAL A 6 20.30 -18.74 -8.28
C VAL A 6 18.81 -18.43 -8.36
N LEU A 7 18.39 -17.44 -7.58
CA LEU A 7 17.03 -16.92 -7.61
C LEU A 7 16.93 -15.78 -8.63
N THR A 8 15.91 -15.85 -9.47
CA THR A 8 15.54 -14.78 -10.39
C THR A 8 14.03 -14.56 -10.35
N TYR A 9 13.56 -13.48 -10.98
CA TYR A 9 12.14 -13.39 -11.31
C TYR A 9 11.76 -14.47 -12.35
N PRO A 10 10.48 -14.87 -12.42
CA PRO A 10 10.00 -15.81 -13.43
C PRO A 10 10.32 -15.34 -14.85
N HIS A 11 10.71 -16.29 -15.69
CA HIS A 11 11.12 -16.06 -17.07
C HIS A 11 12.20 -14.99 -17.23
N PHE A 12 13.07 -14.83 -16.21
CA PHE A 12 14.13 -13.84 -16.18
C PHE A 12 13.62 -12.40 -16.35
N LEU A 13 12.40 -12.10 -15.85
CA LEU A 13 11.88 -10.73 -15.79
C LEU A 13 12.91 -9.82 -15.09
N TYR A 14 13.16 -8.64 -15.66
CA TYR A 14 14.20 -7.67 -15.25
C TYR A 14 15.67 -8.12 -15.31
N ALA A 15 15.98 -9.38 -15.62
CA ALA A 15 17.36 -9.81 -15.84
C ALA A 15 17.86 -9.45 -17.25
N ASP A 16 19.19 -9.41 -17.41
CA ASP A 16 19.87 -9.11 -18.68
C ASP A 16 19.47 -10.09 -19.80
N PHE A 17 19.44 -9.58 -21.04
CA PHE A 17 19.05 -10.36 -22.22
C PHE A 17 19.94 -11.59 -22.45
N THR A 18 21.20 -11.57 -21.99
CA THR A 18 22.12 -12.71 -22.09
C THR A 18 21.55 -13.98 -21.46
N TYR A 19 20.85 -13.86 -20.33
CA TYR A 19 20.24 -15.02 -19.65
C TYR A 19 19.00 -15.53 -20.38
N ARG A 20 18.22 -14.64 -21.00
CA ARG A 20 17.03 -14.99 -21.78
C ARG A 20 17.39 -15.65 -23.10
N ASN A 21 18.38 -15.12 -23.80
CA ASN A 21 18.81 -15.60 -25.11
C ASN A 21 19.47 -16.99 -25.06
N GLY A 22 19.92 -17.42 -23.88
CA GLY A 22 20.52 -18.74 -23.69
C GLY A 22 19.50 -19.89 -23.56
N ILE A 23 18.20 -19.60 -23.57
CA ILE A 23 17.16 -20.55 -23.16
C ILE A 23 15.93 -20.40 -24.07
N ILE A 24 15.43 -21.51 -24.57
CA ILE A 24 14.22 -21.55 -25.40
C ILE A 24 13.01 -21.73 -24.48
N GLY A 25 11.92 -21.00 -24.75
CA GLY A 25 10.65 -21.14 -24.03
C GLY A 25 10.44 -20.17 -22.86
N VAL A 26 11.35 -19.21 -22.66
CA VAL A 26 11.13 -18.12 -21.68
C VAL A 26 10.42 -16.92 -22.33
N SER A 27 9.35 -16.43 -21.71
CA SER A 27 8.62 -15.24 -22.16
C SER A 27 8.34 -14.32 -20.97
N PRO A 28 9.16 -13.28 -20.73
CA PRO A 28 8.93 -12.37 -19.61
C PRO A 28 7.68 -11.51 -19.87
N SER A 29 6.72 -11.54 -18.94
CA SER A 29 5.57 -10.65 -18.90
C SER A 29 5.55 -9.95 -17.55
N GLU A 30 5.47 -8.63 -17.55
CA GLU A 30 5.43 -7.84 -16.31
C GLU A 30 4.14 -8.11 -15.52
N GLU A 31 3.00 -8.23 -16.20
CA GLU A 31 1.72 -8.54 -15.56
C GLU A 31 1.75 -9.89 -14.83
N ASN A 32 2.31 -10.92 -15.47
CA ASN A 32 2.30 -12.27 -14.93
C ASN A 32 3.49 -12.60 -14.02
N HIS A 33 4.63 -11.92 -14.16
CA HIS A 33 5.88 -12.33 -13.49
C HIS A 33 6.41 -11.30 -12.48
N ARG A 34 5.74 -10.16 -12.31
CA ARG A 34 6.12 -9.19 -11.27
C ARG A 34 5.77 -9.68 -9.87
N ILE A 35 6.56 -9.22 -8.91
CA ILE A 35 6.31 -9.34 -7.48
C ILE A 35 5.68 -8.03 -7.02
N PHE A 36 4.57 -8.09 -6.30
CA PHE A 36 3.91 -6.90 -5.77
C PHE A 36 3.30 -7.17 -4.40
N VAL A 37 3.16 -6.09 -3.63
CA VAL A 37 2.51 -6.10 -2.32
C VAL A 37 1.72 -4.80 -2.23
N ASP A 38 0.40 -4.94 -2.16
CA ASP A 38 -0.54 -3.84 -2.00
C ASP A 38 -0.83 -3.67 -0.51
N LEU A 39 -0.48 -2.49 0.01
CA LEU A 39 -0.60 -2.14 1.43
C LEU A 39 -1.70 -1.09 1.61
N GLU A 40 -2.48 -1.21 2.68
CA GLU A 40 -3.39 -0.15 3.11
C GLU A 40 -2.57 1.01 3.72
N PRO A 41 -2.71 2.27 3.25
CA PRO A 41 -1.82 3.37 3.63
C PRO A 41 -1.80 3.74 5.11
N ASN A 42 -2.91 3.61 5.83
CA ASN A 42 -3.01 4.07 7.22
C ASN A 42 -2.51 3.03 8.23
N THR A 43 -2.70 1.74 7.94
CA THR A 43 -2.42 0.63 8.86
C THR A 43 -1.23 -0.23 8.44
N GLY A 44 -0.80 -0.15 7.19
CA GLY A 44 0.24 -1.01 6.63
C GLY A 44 -0.18 -2.46 6.46
N THR A 45 -1.48 -2.76 6.55
CA THR A 45 -2.00 -4.12 6.36
C THR A 45 -1.87 -4.51 4.89
N ILE A 46 -1.30 -5.69 4.63
CA ILE A 46 -1.24 -6.25 3.27
C ILE A 46 -2.66 -6.64 2.86
N VAL A 47 -3.19 -6.02 1.80
CA VAL A 47 -4.51 -6.35 1.23
C VAL A 47 -4.36 -7.45 0.19
N ARG A 48 -3.33 -7.33 -0.66
CA ARG A 48 -3.00 -8.29 -1.69
C ARG A 48 -1.49 -8.39 -1.80
N GLY A 49 -0.97 -9.58 -2.00
CA GLY A 49 0.46 -9.80 -2.16
C GLY A 49 0.70 -10.97 -3.09
N MET A 50 1.69 -10.82 -3.96
CA MET A 50 2.10 -11.87 -4.86
C MET A 50 3.61 -11.95 -4.88
N LYS A 51 4.14 -13.04 -4.32
CA LYS A 51 5.56 -13.38 -4.33
C LYS A 51 5.81 -14.43 -5.39
N LYS A 52 6.80 -14.20 -6.24
CA LYS A 52 7.19 -15.11 -7.30
C LYS A 52 8.69 -15.28 -7.29
N ALA A 53 9.16 -16.52 -7.38
CA ALA A 53 10.59 -16.81 -7.39
C ALA A 53 10.88 -17.94 -8.37
N GLN A 54 11.90 -17.76 -9.20
CA GLN A 54 12.40 -18.79 -10.10
C GLN A 54 13.73 -19.32 -9.59
N PHE A 55 13.81 -20.64 -9.49
CA PHE A 55 15.00 -21.37 -9.08
C PHE A 55 15.76 -21.83 -10.32
N ASN A 56 17.02 -21.42 -10.41
CA ASN A 56 17.89 -21.71 -11.54
C ASN A 56 19.19 -22.35 -11.07
N ILE A 57 19.81 -23.12 -11.96
CA ILE A 57 21.14 -23.69 -11.75
C ILE A 57 22.07 -23.33 -12.90
N PHE A 58 23.34 -23.12 -12.59
CA PHE A 58 24.37 -22.98 -13.61
C PHE A 58 24.69 -24.35 -14.22
N MET A 59 24.23 -24.55 -15.45
CA MET A 59 24.58 -25.71 -16.23
C MET A 59 25.87 -25.43 -16.99
N ARG A 60 26.85 -26.31 -16.90
CA ARG A 60 28.16 -26.18 -17.56
C ARG A 60 28.65 -27.55 -18.03
N PRO A 61 29.47 -27.61 -19.08
CA PRO A 61 30.06 -28.85 -19.52
C PRO A 61 31.02 -29.38 -18.45
N VAL A 62 30.87 -30.65 -18.09
CA VAL A 62 31.76 -31.36 -17.18
C VAL A 62 32.55 -32.36 -18.01
N THR A 63 33.88 -32.21 -18.05
CA THR A 63 34.78 -33.04 -18.87
C THR A 63 34.58 -34.54 -18.60
N SER A 64 34.30 -34.91 -17.36
CA SER A 64 34.08 -36.31 -16.92
C SER A 64 32.70 -36.89 -17.28
N ILE A 65 31.74 -36.10 -17.77
CA ILE A 65 30.38 -36.56 -18.08
C ILE A 65 30.06 -36.27 -19.57
N PRO A 66 30.13 -37.29 -20.45
CA PRO A 66 29.93 -37.13 -21.90
C PRO A 66 28.60 -36.45 -22.26
N ALA A 67 27.53 -36.75 -21.51
CA ALA A 67 26.21 -36.16 -21.70
C ALA A 67 26.17 -34.63 -21.54
N THR A 68 27.10 -34.06 -20.77
CA THR A 68 27.16 -32.61 -20.53
C THR A 68 28.10 -31.86 -21.46
N GLN A 69 28.91 -32.56 -22.26
CA GLN A 69 29.94 -31.92 -23.09
C GLN A 69 29.37 -31.03 -24.21
N ASN A 70 28.14 -31.33 -24.67
CA ASN A 70 27.44 -30.52 -25.66
C ASN A 70 26.65 -29.34 -25.06
N LEU A 71 26.65 -29.19 -23.74
CA LEU A 71 25.90 -28.12 -23.07
C LEU A 71 26.70 -26.83 -23.05
N ARG A 72 26.03 -25.72 -23.40
CA ARG A 72 26.59 -24.38 -23.22
C ARG A 72 26.48 -23.98 -21.75
N THR A 73 27.48 -23.24 -21.25
CA THR A 73 27.39 -22.62 -19.93
C THR A 73 26.24 -21.60 -19.91
N THR A 74 25.15 -21.94 -19.25
CA THR A 74 23.94 -21.09 -19.16
C THR A 74 23.25 -21.27 -17.81
N LEU A 75 22.42 -20.29 -17.45
CA LEU A 75 21.64 -20.32 -16.22
C LEU A 75 20.28 -20.96 -16.50
N THR A 76 20.11 -22.25 -16.20
CA THR A 76 18.92 -23.01 -16.60
C THR A 76 17.85 -22.96 -15.50
N PRO A 77 16.60 -22.54 -15.82
CA PRO A 77 15.50 -22.59 -14.87
C PRO A 77 15.08 -24.03 -14.64
N ILE A 78 14.81 -24.37 -13.38
CA ILE A 78 14.26 -25.66 -12.98
C ILE A 78 12.76 -25.52 -12.74
N VAL A 79 12.40 -24.61 -11.84
CA VAL A 79 11.03 -24.40 -11.38
C VAL A 79 10.85 -22.95 -10.96
N TRP A 80 9.65 -22.43 -11.11
CA TRP A 80 9.22 -21.20 -10.48
C TRP A 80 8.04 -21.48 -9.58
N VAL A 81 7.98 -20.75 -8.48
CA VAL A 81 6.91 -20.85 -7.49
C VAL A 81 6.22 -19.50 -7.36
N GLU A 82 4.92 -19.57 -7.12
CA GLU A 82 4.06 -18.42 -6.89
C GLU A 82 3.34 -18.62 -5.56
N GLU A 83 3.48 -17.64 -4.69
CA GLU A 83 2.81 -17.56 -3.41
C GLU A 83 1.98 -16.27 -3.40
N GLY A 84 0.68 -16.44 -3.58
CA GLY A 84 -0.29 -15.36 -3.55
C GLY A 84 -1.05 -15.32 -2.23
N MET A 85 -1.30 -14.12 -1.74
CA MET A 85 -2.27 -13.86 -0.68
C MET A 85 -3.20 -12.74 -1.10
N GLU A 86 -4.48 -12.91 -0.83
CA GLU A 86 -5.50 -11.91 -1.06
C GLU A 86 -6.43 -11.93 0.15
N LEU A 87 -6.70 -10.76 0.73
CA LEU A 87 -7.64 -10.66 1.83
C LEU A 87 -9.05 -10.97 1.30
N PRO A 88 -9.77 -11.90 1.95
CA PRO A 88 -11.17 -12.12 1.63
C PRO A 88 -12.00 -10.86 1.85
N ASP A 89 -13.00 -10.63 0.99
CA ASP A 89 -13.86 -9.43 0.99
C ASP A 89 -14.44 -9.09 2.36
N GLN A 90 -14.84 -10.11 3.13
CA GLN A 90 -15.35 -9.93 4.50
C GLN A 90 -14.39 -9.17 5.43
N TYR A 91 -13.08 -9.35 5.28
CA TYR A 91 -12.07 -8.67 6.09
C TYR A 91 -11.78 -7.28 5.54
N VAL A 92 -11.87 -7.09 4.22
CA VAL A 92 -11.77 -5.79 3.56
C VAL A 92 -12.89 -4.87 4.04
N ASP A 93 -14.12 -5.35 4.05
CA ASP A 93 -15.30 -4.61 4.55
C ASP A 93 -15.16 -4.27 6.04
N MET A 94 -14.66 -5.20 6.85
CA MET A 94 -14.40 -4.93 8.27
C MET A 94 -13.32 -3.88 8.48
N LEU A 95 -12.22 -3.92 7.71
CA LEU A 95 -11.17 -2.92 7.75
C LEU A 95 -11.71 -1.55 7.35
N GLN A 96 -12.42 -1.48 6.22
CA GLN A 96 -13.01 -0.24 5.72
C GLN A 96 -14.00 0.34 6.72
N THR A 97 -14.93 -0.48 7.23
CA THR A 97 -15.96 -0.02 8.18
C THR A 97 -15.34 0.44 9.50
N ARG A 98 -14.31 -0.22 10.01
CA ARG A 98 -13.70 0.16 11.31
C ARG A 98 -12.76 1.36 11.20
N LEU A 99 -12.00 1.45 10.11
CA LEU A 99 -10.98 2.49 9.93
C LEU A 99 -11.58 3.78 9.36
N VAL A 100 -12.34 3.68 8.26
CA VAL A 100 -12.93 4.85 7.60
C VAL A 100 -13.98 5.52 8.50
N ASN A 101 -14.82 4.75 9.20
CA ASN A 101 -15.83 5.36 10.07
C ASN A 101 -15.20 6.06 11.28
N ARG A 102 -14.12 5.54 11.88
CA ARG A 102 -13.48 6.26 13.00
C ARG A 102 -12.86 7.58 12.57
N LEU A 103 -12.17 7.58 11.43
CA LEU A 103 -11.53 8.80 10.90
C LEU A 103 -12.60 9.84 10.55
N ASN A 104 -13.65 9.43 9.83
CA ASN A 104 -14.76 10.33 9.48
C ASN A 104 -15.53 10.87 10.70
N LEU A 105 -15.71 10.04 11.75
CA LEU A 105 -16.38 10.50 12.96
C LEU A 105 -15.61 11.62 13.67
N LEU A 106 -14.28 11.50 13.76
CA LEU A 106 -13.45 12.55 14.37
C LEU A 106 -13.43 13.81 13.50
N ASP A 107 -13.31 13.66 12.18
CA ASP A 107 -13.29 14.77 11.24
C ASP A 107 -14.61 15.54 11.17
N ILE A 108 -15.75 14.91 11.46
CA ILE A 108 -17.06 15.58 11.51
C ILE A 108 -17.34 16.15 12.90
N LEU A 109 -16.99 15.43 13.97
CA LEU A 109 -17.28 15.86 15.34
C LEU A 109 -16.54 17.14 15.72
N LEU A 110 -15.27 17.26 15.34
CA LEU A 110 -14.44 18.43 15.65
C LEU A 110 -15.02 19.75 15.10
N PRO A 111 -15.32 19.90 13.81
CA PRO A 111 -15.85 21.16 13.26
C PRO A 111 -17.24 21.48 13.76
N VAL A 112 -18.09 20.47 14.03
CA VAL A 112 -19.40 20.69 14.64
C VAL A 112 -19.26 21.25 16.06
N ALA A 113 -18.37 20.70 16.88
CA ALA A 113 -18.10 21.22 18.22
C ALA A 113 -17.56 22.66 18.17
N ILE A 114 -16.64 22.96 17.25
CA ILE A 114 -16.11 24.31 17.04
C ILE A 114 -17.23 25.28 16.62
N ALA A 115 -18.09 24.88 15.68
CA ALA A 115 -19.20 25.71 15.21
C ALA A 115 -20.19 26.04 16.34
N VAL A 116 -20.52 25.07 17.20
CA VAL A 116 -21.37 25.28 18.38
C VAL A 116 -20.72 26.26 19.36
N CYS A 117 -19.44 26.09 19.67
CA CYS A 117 -18.70 27.02 20.54
C CYS A 117 -18.69 28.45 19.99
N CYS A 118 -18.45 28.61 18.68
CA CYS A 118 -18.50 29.92 18.03
C CYS A 118 -19.89 30.55 18.11
N LEU A 119 -20.96 29.77 17.89
CA LEU A 119 -22.33 30.26 17.98
C LEU A 119 -22.66 30.81 19.38
N VAL A 120 -22.28 30.05 20.43
CA VAL A 120 -22.50 30.47 21.83
C VAL A 120 -21.73 31.75 22.15
N ALA A 121 -20.49 31.87 21.69
CA ALA A 121 -19.69 33.07 21.89
C ALA A 121 -20.32 34.31 21.23
N VAL A 122 -20.83 34.18 19.99
CA VAL A 122 -21.50 35.26 19.27
C VAL A 122 -22.78 35.70 20.00
N VAL A 123 -23.62 34.76 20.43
CA VAL A 123 -24.83 35.07 21.19
C VAL A 123 -24.49 35.78 22.52
N GLY A 124 -23.47 35.31 23.23
CA GLY A 124 -22.99 35.95 24.46
C GLY A 124 -22.55 37.40 24.25
N ILE A 125 -21.82 37.67 23.16
CA ILE A 125 -21.38 39.03 22.81
C ILE A 125 -22.59 39.92 22.47
N ILE A 126 -23.58 39.43 21.72
CA ILE A 126 -24.78 40.20 21.37
C ILE A 126 -25.56 40.61 22.63
N ILE A 127 -25.74 39.68 23.58
CA ILE A 127 -26.43 39.97 24.84
C ILE A 127 -25.66 41.01 25.67
N LEU A 128 -24.33 40.90 25.73
CA LEU A 128 -23.47 41.89 26.40
C LEU A 128 -23.62 43.30 25.79
N ILE A 129 -23.57 43.41 24.46
CA ILE A 129 -23.75 44.70 23.77
C ILE A 129 -25.15 45.26 24.04
N TRP A 130 -26.19 44.42 23.97
CA TRP A 130 -27.57 44.85 24.20
C TRP A 130 -27.82 45.34 25.63
N THR A 131 -27.26 44.66 26.63
CA THR A 131 -27.38 45.07 28.04
C THR A 131 -26.65 46.38 28.32
N VAL A 132 -25.46 46.60 27.74
CA VAL A 132 -24.74 47.88 27.83
C VAL A 132 -25.51 49.01 27.15
N TYR A 133 -26.09 48.76 25.98
CA TYR A 133 -26.87 49.76 25.25
C TYR A 133 -28.14 50.16 26.01
N ARG A 134 -28.85 49.19 26.62
CA ARG A 134 -29.99 49.45 27.51
C ARG A 134 -29.59 50.28 28.73
N ARG A 135 -28.49 49.95 29.40
CA ARG A 135 -27.99 50.74 30.56
C ARG A 135 -27.69 52.19 30.17
N LYS A 136 -27.08 52.44 29.01
CA LYS A 136 -26.83 53.82 28.53
C LYS A 136 -28.12 54.59 28.27
N LYS A 137 -29.15 53.94 27.69
CA LYS A 137 -30.45 54.57 27.41
C LYS A 137 -31.19 54.95 28.70
N ASP A 138 -31.20 54.07 29.71
CA ASP A 138 -31.82 54.38 31.02
C ASP A 138 -31.11 55.53 31.75
N ASN A 139 -29.77 55.56 31.72
CA ASN A 139 -29.01 56.65 32.34
C ASN A 139 -29.23 58.00 31.64
N SER A 140 -29.42 58.02 30.32
CA SER A 140 -29.76 59.24 29.57
C SER A 140 -31.17 59.75 29.84
N ASN A 141 -32.13 58.85 30.14
CA ASN A 141 -33.52 59.23 30.39
C ASN A 141 -33.75 59.73 31.83
N LYS A 142 -32.85 59.40 32.77
CA LYS A 142 -32.82 59.92 34.15
C LYS A 142 -32.16 61.30 34.29
N SER A 143 -31.48 61.77 33.25
CA SER A 143 -30.74 63.05 33.24
C SER A 143 -31.51 64.19 32.55
N LYS A 144 -32.75 63.94 32.11
CA LYS A 144 -33.70 64.93 31.58
C LYS A 144 -34.83 65.09 32.58
#